data_AF-A0A7R9ZKX4-F1
#
_entry.id   AF-A0A7R9ZKX4-F1
#
_cell.length_a   1.000
_cell.length_b   1.000
_cell.length_c   1.000
_cell.angle_alpha   90.00
_cell.angle_beta   90.00
_cell.angle_gamma   90.00
#
_symmetry.space_group_name_H-M   'P 1'
#
loop_
_entity.id
_entity.type
_entity.pdbx_description
1 polymer ?
#
loop_
_entity_poly.entity_id
_entity_poly.type
_entity_poly.pdbx_seq_one_letter_code
_entity_poly.pdbx_strand_id
1 'polypeptide(L)'
;TEWKNRRKAVAGCFSQSHLDRIQSICQTQLNQWIDDVVEPCARSGTAFDIGEETIYLTLRIVCESVLDDEDHIIDDEDLKLFKHHLQIAATELIFMDQFHKYMPWLFPAVWKAKRSTKFLQQFALRLIDNYRAKHKAYYD
;
A
#
# COMPACT_ATOMS: atom_id res chain seq x y z
N THR A 1 2.46 -13.19 -24.80
CA THR A 1 3.50 -12.39 -24.13
C THR A 1 3.34 -12.53 -22.64
N GLU A 2 4.44 -12.42 -21.89
CA GLU A 2 4.47 -12.50 -20.43
C GLU A 2 3.48 -11.53 -19.75
N TRP A 3 3.36 -10.32 -20.29
CA TRP A 3 2.35 -9.33 -19.88
C TRP A 3 0.92 -9.88 -19.87
N LYS A 4 0.50 -10.54 -20.96
CA LYS A 4 -0.86 -11.07 -21.09
C LYS A 4 -1.16 -12.12 -20.02
N ASN A 5 -0.18 -12.97 -19.71
CA ASN A 5 -0.34 -14.01 -18.69
C ASN A 5 -0.41 -13.40 -17.29
N ARG A 6 0.48 -12.46 -16.96
CA ARG A 6 0.48 -11.76 -15.66
C ARG A 6 -0.80 -10.95 -15.44
N ARG A 7 -1.24 -10.18 -16.45
CA ARG A 7 -2.50 -9.43 -16.41
C ARG A 7 -3.70 -10.35 -16.19
N LYS A 8 -3.75 -11.48 -16.92
CA LYS A 8 -4.84 -12.46 -16.78
C LYS A 8 -4.90 -13.05 -15.36
N ALA A 9 -3.74 -13.31 -14.74
CA ALA A 9 -3.68 -13.86 -13.38
C ALA A 9 -4.24 -12.89 -12.33
N VAL A 10 -4.01 -11.58 -12.49
CA VAL A 10 -4.45 -10.56 -11.52
C VAL A 10 -5.86 -10.05 -11.81
N ALA A 11 -6.36 -10.17 -13.05
CA ALA A 11 -7.66 -9.62 -13.44
C ALA A 11 -8.84 -10.15 -12.60
N GLY A 12 -8.77 -11.39 -12.11
CA GLY A 12 -9.81 -11.98 -11.25
C GLY A 12 -9.98 -11.28 -9.91
N CYS A 13 -8.91 -10.66 -9.38
CA CYS A 13 -8.95 -9.89 -8.14
C CYS A 13 -9.80 -8.61 -8.25
N PHE A 14 -10.20 -8.23 -9.47
CA PHE A 14 -11.05 -7.08 -9.76
C PHE A 14 -12.42 -7.49 -10.31
N SER A 15 -12.90 -8.69 -9.97
CA SER A 15 -14.29 -9.08 -10.24
C SER A 15 -15.26 -8.25 -9.38
N GLN A 16 -16.52 -8.13 -9.80
CA GLN A 16 -17.52 -7.33 -9.09
C GLN A 16 -17.62 -7.69 -7.59
N SER A 17 -17.61 -8.98 -7.26
CA SER A 17 -17.63 -9.45 -5.87
C SER A 17 -16.47 -8.91 -5.01
N HIS A 18 -15.27 -8.79 -5.58
CA HIS A 18 -14.12 -8.21 -4.88
C HIS A 18 -14.25 -6.68 -4.81
N LEU A 19 -14.79 -6.04 -5.86
CA LEU A 19 -15.02 -4.59 -5.86
C LEU A 19 -16.05 -4.17 -4.81
N ASP A 20 -17.15 -4.92 -4.66
CA ASP A 20 -18.17 -4.66 -3.64
C ASP A 20 -17.57 -4.76 -2.23
N ARG A 21 -16.69 -5.75 -2.00
CA ARG A 21 -15.93 -5.89 -0.75
C ARG A 21 -14.97 -4.72 -0.51
N ILE A 22 -14.18 -4.36 -1.52
CA ILE A 22 -13.27 -3.21 -1.46
C ILE A 22 -14.06 -1.94 -1.12
N GLN A 23 -15.25 -1.76 -1.71
CA GLN A 23 -16.12 -0.63 -1.42
C GLN A 23 -16.57 -0.60 0.06
N SER A 24 -16.91 -1.75 0.64
CA SER A 24 -17.24 -1.86 2.07
C SER A 24 -16.06 -1.47 2.97
N ILE A 25 -14.85 -1.94 2.63
CA ILE A 25 -13.62 -1.57 3.34
C ILE A 25 -13.36 -0.06 3.21
N CYS A 26 -13.49 0.50 2.01
CA CYS A 26 -13.37 1.94 1.77
C CYS A 26 -14.32 2.75 2.65
N GLN A 27 -15.60 2.35 2.73
CA GLN A 27 -16.58 3.06 3.57
C GLN A 27 -16.23 2.99 5.05
N THR A 28 -15.81 1.82 5.53
CA THR A 28 -15.42 1.62 6.94
C THR A 28 -14.23 2.49 7.30
N GLN A 29 -13.15 2.41 6.51
CA GLN A 29 -11.93 3.19 6.74
C GLN A 29 -12.15 4.70 6.60
N LEU A 30 -13.00 5.12 5.65
CA LEU A 30 -13.34 6.54 5.48
C LEU A 30 -14.14 7.08 6.67
N ASN A 31 -15.15 6.33 7.15
CA ASN A 31 -15.92 6.74 8.32
C ASN A 31 -15.03 6.82 9.55
N GLN A 32 -14.18 5.82 9.78
CA GLN A 32 -13.23 5.84 10.88
C GLN A 32 -12.27 7.05 10.79
N TRP A 33 -11.74 7.35 9.61
CA TRP A 33 -10.89 8.53 9.41
C TRP A 33 -11.63 9.85 9.66
N ILE A 34 -12.91 9.94 9.29
CA ILE A 34 -13.74 11.11 9.60
C ILE A 34 -13.86 11.29 11.12
N ASP A 35 -14.17 10.21 11.83
CA ASP A 35 -14.38 10.24 13.28
C ASP A 35 -13.07 10.50 14.06
N ASP A 36 -11.96 9.92 13.61
CA ASP A 36 -10.66 9.95 14.32
C ASP A 36 -9.82 11.19 13.98
N VAL A 37 -9.97 11.76 12.78
CA VAL A 37 -9.12 12.85 12.28
C VAL A 37 -9.94 14.10 11.95
N VAL A 38 -10.93 13.97 11.08
CA VAL A 38 -11.64 15.14 10.53
C VAL A 38 -12.47 15.85 11.60
N GLU A 39 -13.29 15.12 12.35
CA GLU A 39 -14.11 15.71 13.40
C GLU A 39 -13.28 16.36 14.51
N PRO A 40 -12.23 15.72 15.07
CA PRO A 40 -11.37 16.33 16.07
C PRO A 40 -10.69 17.60 15.56
N CYS A 41 -10.12 17.58 14.35
CA CYS A 41 -9.47 18.74 13.74
C CYS A 41 -10.47 19.88 13.48
N ALA A 42 -11.68 19.58 13.02
CA ALA A 42 -12.73 20.57 12.81
C ALA A 42 -13.16 21.23 14.13
N ARG A 43 -13.30 20.45 15.21
CA ARG A 43 -13.67 20.96 16.55
C ARG A 43 -12.55 21.79 17.18
N SER A 44 -11.29 21.39 17.01
CA SER A 44 -10.13 22.11 17.56
C SER A 44 -9.67 23.29 16.70
N GLY A 45 -10.18 23.41 15.47
CA GLY A 45 -9.69 24.37 14.48
C GLY A 45 -8.26 24.08 13.99
N THR A 46 -7.79 22.83 14.15
CA THR A 46 -6.45 22.41 13.74
C THR A 46 -6.44 22.05 12.25
N ALA A 47 -5.48 22.60 11.51
CA ALA A 47 -5.25 22.23 10.12
C ALA A 47 -4.46 20.93 10.00
N PHE A 48 -4.72 20.17 8.95
CA PHE A 48 -3.97 18.97 8.57
C PHE A 48 -3.79 18.91 7.05
N ASP A 49 -2.84 18.10 6.59
CA ASP A 49 -2.57 17.91 5.15
C ASP A 49 -3.44 16.77 4.60
N ILE A 50 -4.48 17.14 3.86
CA ILE A 50 -5.40 16.17 3.25
C ILE A 50 -4.71 15.21 2.26
N GLY A 51 -3.65 15.64 1.59
CA GLY A 51 -2.91 14.80 0.65
C GLY A 51 -2.18 13.67 1.37
N GLU A 52 -1.48 14.02 2.45
CA GLU A 52 -0.75 13.04 3.27
C GLU A 52 -1.69 12.04 3.96
N GLU A 53 -2.84 12.52 4.45
CA GLU A 53 -3.90 11.71 5.05
C GLU A 53 -4.53 10.76 4.03
N THR A 54 -4.88 11.27 2.84
CA THR A 54 -5.50 10.46 1.79
C THR A 54 -4.57 9.36 1.29
N ILE A 55 -3.26 9.64 1.18
CA ILE A 55 -2.26 8.61 0.84
C ILE A 55 -2.24 7.52 1.93
N TYR A 56 -2.24 7.90 3.20
CA TYR A 56 -2.22 6.94 4.31
C TYR A 56 -3.48 6.06 4.33
N LEU A 57 -4.65 6.69 4.20
CA LEU A 57 -5.94 6.01 4.11
C LEU A 57 -6.00 5.04 2.91
N THR A 58 -5.52 5.47 1.75
CA THR A 58 -5.49 4.63 0.54
C THR A 58 -4.60 3.40 0.74
N LEU A 59 -3.43 3.58 1.37
CA LEU A 59 -2.51 2.48 1.64
C LEU A 59 -3.13 1.45 2.61
N ARG A 60 -3.83 1.92 3.63
CA ARG A 60 -4.56 1.06 4.57
C ARG A 60 -5.63 0.23 3.83
N ILE A 61 -6.49 0.90 3.08
CA ILE A 61 -7.56 0.26 2.29
C ILE A 61 -6.97 -0.79 1.34
N VAL A 62 -5.91 -0.47 0.60
CA VAL A 62 -5.28 -1.42 -0.34
C VAL A 62 -4.76 -2.65 0.40
N CYS A 63 -4.12 -2.46 1.53
CA CYS A 63 -3.56 -3.57 2.30
C CYS A 63 -4.65 -4.49 2.86
N GLU A 64 -5.69 -3.93 3.48
CA GLU A 64 -6.84 -4.70 3.98
C GLU A 64 -7.58 -5.42 2.85
N SER A 65 -7.76 -4.75 1.72
CA SER A 65 -8.42 -5.32 0.54
C SER A 65 -7.69 -6.55 0.00
N VAL A 66 -6.35 -6.48 -0.08
CA VAL A 66 -5.50 -7.56 -0.61
C VAL A 66 -5.45 -8.77 0.32
N LEU A 67 -5.52 -8.56 1.64
CA LEU A 67 -5.42 -9.62 2.64
C LEU A 67 -6.74 -10.33 2.93
N ASP A 68 -7.87 -9.75 2.49
CA ASP A 68 -9.20 -10.33 2.67
C ASP A 68 -9.54 -10.66 4.13
N ASP A 69 -9.11 -9.78 5.03
CA ASP A 69 -9.14 -10.07 6.45
C ASP A 69 -9.44 -8.80 7.25
N GLU A 70 -10.64 -8.73 7.80
CA GLU A 70 -11.10 -7.65 8.69
C GLU A 70 -10.29 -7.64 10.00
N ASP A 71 -9.68 -8.77 10.38
CA ASP A 71 -8.89 -8.89 11.61
C ASP A 71 -7.41 -8.51 11.43
N HIS A 72 -6.93 -8.34 10.18
CA HIS A 72 -5.53 -8.05 9.94
C HIS A 72 -5.26 -6.55 9.96
N ILE A 73 -5.18 -6.00 11.17
CA ILE A 73 -4.74 -4.63 11.39
C ILE A 73 -3.24 -4.58 11.07
N ILE A 74 -2.88 -3.98 9.94
CA ILE A 74 -1.48 -3.60 9.69
C ILE A 74 -1.12 -2.53 10.70
N ASP A 75 -0.03 -2.76 11.41
CA ASP A 75 0.48 -1.81 12.38
C ASP A 75 0.80 -0.45 11.72
N ASP A 76 0.46 0.62 12.42
CA ASP A 76 0.62 2.00 11.97
C ASP A 76 2.09 2.33 11.66
N GLU A 77 3.04 1.75 12.40
CA GLU A 77 4.47 1.95 12.11
C GLU A 77 4.89 1.26 10.81
N ASP A 78 4.42 0.04 10.60
CA ASP A 78 4.66 -0.72 9.36
C ASP A 78 4.06 0.02 8.14
N LEU A 79 2.88 0.61 8.29
CA LEU A 79 2.24 1.39 7.22
C LEU A 79 2.99 2.70 6.93
N LYS A 80 3.51 3.39 7.96
CA LYS A 80 4.37 4.57 7.81
C LYS A 80 5.68 4.21 7.11
N LEU A 81 6.32 3.10 7.48
CA LEU A 81 7.52 2.62 6.80
C LEU A 81 7.24 2.28 5.34
N PHE A 82 6.11 1.62 5.07
CA PHE A 82 5.69 1.29 3.71
C PHE A 82 5.50 2.56 2.87
N LYS A 83 4.77 3.55 3.39
CA LYS A 83 4.56 4.86 2.75
C LYS A 83 5.88 5.56 2.44
N HIS A 84 6.80 5.61 3.40
CA HIS A 84 8.11 6.23 3.21
C HIS A 84 8.92 5.57 2.09
N HIS A 85 9.01 4.24 2.09
CA HIS A 85 9.74 3.52 1.06
C HIS A 85 9.04 3.60 -0.31
N LEU A 86 7.71 3.63 -0.34
CA LEU A 86 6.93 3.83 -1.56
C LEU A 86 7.19 5.21 -2.17
N GLN A 87 7.19 6.28 -1.36
CA GLN A 87 7.49 7.64 -1.83
C GLN A 87 8.89 7.72 -2.45
N ILE A 88 9.90 7.12 -1.81
CA ILE A 88 11.27 7.08 -2.38
C ILE A 88 11.29 6.33 -3.72
N ALA A 89 10.66 5.16 -3.78
CA ALA A 89 10.66 4.33 -4.98
C ALA A 89 9.87 4.99 -6.14
N ALA A 90 8.72 5.59 -5.84
CA ALA A 90 7.87 6.29 -6.79
C ALA A 90 8.54 7.56 -7.32
N THR A 91 9.21 8.34 -6.46
CA THR A 91 9.96 9.53 -6.87
C THR A 91 11.01 9.17 -7.91
N GLU A 92 11.84 8.15 -7.64
CA GLU A 92 12.84 7.71 -8.62
C GLU A 92 12.19 7.20 -9.91
N LEU A 93 11.07 6.48 -9.83
CA LEU A 93 10.37 6.00 -11.02
C LEU A 93 9.83 7.14 -11.90
N ILE A 94 9.29 8.18 -11.29
CA ILE A 94 8.68 9.33 -11.98
C ILE A 94 9.77 10.22 -12.59
N PHE A 95 10.85 10.45 -11.86
CA PHE A 95 11.94 11.33 -12.29
C PHE A 95 13.10 10.59 -12.99
N MET A 96 12.93 9.30 -13.28
CA MET A 96 13.93 8.50 -13.99
C MET A 96 14.09 9.01 -15.43
N ASP A 97 15.14 9.79 -15.67
CA ASP A 97 15.57 10.12 -17.02
C ASP A 97 16.36 8.97 -17.67
N GLN A 98 16.71 9.11 -18.94
CA GLN A 98 17.52 8.09 -19.63
C GLN A 98 18.92 7.94 -19.03
N PHE A 99 19.51 8.99 -18.44
CA PHE A 99 20.83 8.94 -17.84
C PHE A 99 20.86 8.10 -16.55
N HIS A 100 19.85 8.21 -15.69
CA HIS A 100 19.69 7.38 -14.49
C HIS A 100 19.61 5.89 -14.82
N LYS A 101 19.04 5.55 -15.98
CA LYS A 101 18.93 4.16 -16.45
C LYS A 101 20.27 3.57 -16.87
N TYR A 102 21.10 4.34 -17.59
CA TYR A 102 22.38 3.85 -18.13
C TYR A 102 23.54 4.02 -17.16
N MET A 103 23.47 5.01 -16.25
CA MET A 103 24.53 5.29 -15.28
C MET A 103 24.03 5.30 -13.83
N PRO A 104 23.37 4.22 -13.35
CA PRO A 104 22.74 4.19 -12.03
C PRO A 104 23.73 4.33 -10.87
N TRP A 105 25.03 4.08 -11.10
CA TRP A 105 26.04 4.20 -10.05
C TRP A 105 26.35 5.66 -9.67
N LEU A 106 26.11 6.61 -10.59
CA LEU A 106 26.37 8.04 -10.38
C LEU A 106 25.31 8.73 -9.53
N PHE A 107 24.15 8.09 -9.34
CA PHE A 107 22.99 8.70 -8.70
C PHE A 107 22.65 7.95 -7.40
N PRO A 108 23.02 8.48 -6.22
CA PRO A 108 22.66 7.90 -4.93
C PRO A 108 21.14 7.66 -4.77
N ALA A 109 20.32 8.47 -5.43
CA ALA A 109 18.86 8.33 -5.47
C ALA A 109 18.43 6.95 -6.03
N VAL A 110 19.05 6.49 -7.12
CA VAL A 110 18.79 5.16 -7.71
C VAL A 110 19.09 4.05 -6.71
N TRP A 111 20.19 4.16 -5.96
CA TRP A 111 20.55 3.16 -4.94
C TRP A 111 19.56 3.14 -3.79
N LYS A 112 19.15 4.33 -3.32
CA LYS A 112 18.14 4.47 -2.28
C LYS A 112 16.81 3.88 -2.73
N ALA A 113 16.38 4.16 -3.96
CA ALA A 113 15.19 3.60 -4.56
C ALA A 113 15.27 2.08 -4.70
N LYS A 114 16.38 1.53 -5.18
CA LYS A 114 16.60 0.06 -5.23
C LYS A 114 16.48 -0.58 -3.85
N ARG A 115 17.03 0.06 -2.81
CA ARG A 115 16.90 -0.42 -1.42
C ARG A 115 15.45 -0.34 -0.94
N SER A 116 14.76 0.75 -1.22
CA SER A 116 13.34 0.89 -0.89
C SER A 116 12.47 -0.14 -1.61
N THR A 117 12.72 -0.41 -2.89
CA THR A 117 12.00 -1.46 -3.64
C THR A 117 12.22 -2.85 -3.03
N LYS A 118 13.44 -3.17 -2.57
CA LYS A 118 13.69 -4.43 -1.85
C LYS A 118 12.89 -4.50 -0.55
N PHE A 119 12.79 -3.39 0.19
CA PHE A 119 11.96 -3.33 1.39
C PHE A 119 10.49 -3.57 1.05
N LEU A 120 9.94 -2.90 0.03
CA LEU A 120 8.54 -3.08 -0.41
C LEU A 120 8.25 -4.52 -0.85
N GLN A 121 9.20 -5.17 -1.52
CA GLN A 121 9.09 -6.59 -1.88
C GLN A 121 9.07 -7.49 -0.65
N GLN A 122 9.94 -7.24 0.32
CA GLN A 122 9.96 -7.98 1.59
C GLN A 122 8.68 -7.78 2.38
N PHE A 123 8.16 -6.54 2.42
CA PHE A 123 6.87 -6.24 3.03
C PHE A 123 5.74 -7.07 2.41
N ALA A 124 5.64 -7.09 1.07
CA ALA A 124 4.64 -7.90 0.37
C ALA A 124 4.81 -9.41 0.63
N LEU A 125 6.05 -9.91 0.72
CA LEU A 125 6.30 -11.32 1.07
C LEU A 125 5.85 -11.64 2.50
N ARG A 126 6.12 -10.75 3.48
CA ARG A 126 5.62 -10.91 4.86
C ARG A 126 4.10 -10.99 4.90
N LEU A 127 3.42 -10.14 4.13
CA LEU A 127 1.96 -10.17 4.01
C LEU A 127 1.45 -11.51 3.48
N ILE A 128 2.07 -12.04 2.42
CA ILE A 128 1.73 -13.34 1.85
C ILE A 128 1.98 -14.48 2.85
N ASP A 129 3.10 -14.44 3.57
CA ASP A 129 3.46 -15.48 4.54
C ASP A 129 2.51 -15.46 5.75
N ASN A 130 2.13 -14.27 6.24
CA ASN A 130 1.12 -14.11 7.28
C ASN A 130 -0.24 -14.66 6.83
N TYR A 131 -0.68 -14.31 5.62
CA TYR A 131 -1.92 -14.83 5.04
C TYR A 131 -1.91 -16.36 4.98
N ARG A 132 -0.81 -16.97 4.49
CA ARG A 132 -0.66 -18.43 4.40
C ARG A 132 -0.67 -19.11 5.76
N ALA A 133 0.02 -18.54 6.75
CA ALA A 133 0.08 -19.10 8.10
C ALA A 133 -1.30 -19.14 8.76
N LYS A 134 -2.08 -18.05 8.63
CA LYS A 134 -3.45 -17.98 9.16
C LYS A 134 -4.38 -18.97 8.44
N HIS A 135 -4.31 -19.03 7.12
CA HIS A 135 -5.14 -19.96 6.35
C HIS A 135 -4.84 -21.42 6.68
N LYS A 136 -3.57 -21.76 6.95
CA LYS A 136 -3.21 -23.11 7.38
C LYS A 136 -3.79 -23.45 8.75
N ALA A 137 -3.73 -22.51 9.70
CA ALA A 137 -4.27 -22.68 11.05
C ALA A 137 -5.81 -22.84 11.10
N TYR A 138 -6.53 -22.45 10.05
CA TYR A 138 -7.99 -22.61 9.98
C TYR A 138 -8.42 -24.02 9.54
N TYR A 139 -7.54 -24.79 8.90
CA TYR A 139 -7.82 -26.14 8.37
C TYR A 139 -7.13 -27.27 9.15
N ASP A 140 -6.27 -26.95 10.12
CA ASP A 140 -5.64 -27.87 11.08
C ASP A 140 -6.42 -27.85 12.41
#